data_AF-A2DX48-F1
#
_entry.id   AF-A2DX48-F1
#
_cell.length_a   1.000
_cell.length_b   1.000
_cell.length_c   1.000
_cell.angle_alpha   90.00
_cell.angle_beta   90.00
_cell.angle_gamma   90.00
#
_symmetry.space_group_name_H-M   'P 1'
#
loop_
_entity.id
_entity.type
_entity.pdbx_description
1 polymer ?
#
loop_
_entity_poly.entity_id
_entity_poly.type
_entity_poly.pdbx_seq_one_letter_code
_entity_poly.pdbx_strand_id
1 'polypeptide(L)'
;MISTLTVLSFSEMNRPDPSKYKIDPRTAFKDCKRHDWVEPNHGRSKLVKIQANESRCFYGSFLLSSNSSYTVTAALPEKVNKTYTWNYSEPMKNALAILAKYNESGEIDSQPVAKIQCTDNTTDCFIQILPVRPSFNLTRNVNVKGVNTTIKDVQQTIVSTKKSGSEKLIIRKKVKNTSKKSKLIENYVTVGFFGSDNVMEFNFNRQNGTGFVTSLGRNDRAQYPRNLTGTVGKSRLAFFYPVLNERELNNGTGPQPPKPDQNGTQPQPPRPEQNGTQPQPPRPEQNGTQPQPPRPGQNGTQPYQPGDDHHENQDDRRHDDDRDNDNGRERSAARHTDDDISREEKECDYNLSVEISYSVYQEKTASEDDDETTVWFFPEIYASLSANGGVFTQETINVETSETTTDSETSGTVTKKSKAGLIAGLVIAGVAAVVIGAILAVFIIRKKSKKDYSTEFETVGAESLV
;
A
#
# COMPACT_ATOMS: atom_id res chain seq x y z
N MET A 1 -24.88 14.97 -7.11
CA MET A 1 -23.87 14.00 -6.64
C MET A 1 -22.47 14.46 -7.06
N ILE A 2 -21.62 14.90 -6.12
CA ILE A 2 -20.19 14.54 -6.20
C ILE A 2 -20.16 13.07 -5.75
N SER A 3 -20.86 12.19 -6.48
CA SER A 3 -20.25 11.09 -7.22
C SER A 3 -19.05 10.65 -6.41
N THR A 4 -19.27 9.56 -5.65
CA THR A 4 -18.26 8.59 -5.24
C THR A 4 -16.89 9.17 -5.49
N LEU A 5 -16.17 9.60 -4.44
CA LEU A 5 -14.72 9.74 -4.51
C LEU A 5 -14.29 8.60 -5.42
N THR A 6 -14.02 8.91 -6.69
CA THR A 6 -14.03 7.84 -7.70
C THR A 6 -12.86 7.06 -7.18
N VAL A 7 -13.13 5.90 -6.58
CA VAL A 7 -12.13 4.89 -6.30
C VAL A 7 -11.56 4.76 -7.68
N LEU A 8 -10.46 5.47 -7.97
CA LEU A 8 -10.01 5.75 -9.33
C LEU A 8 -10.08 4.40 -10.00
N SER A 9 -11.07 4.24 -10.89
CA SER A 9 -11.65 2.91 -11.11
C SER A 9 -10.47 2.02 -11.44
N PHE A 10 -10.25 0.95 -10.66
CA PHE A 10 -9.06 0.09 -10.83
C PHE A 10 -8.91 -0.35 -12.30
N SER A 11 -10.04 -0.36 -13.03
CA SER A 11 -10.18 -0.67 -14.44
C SER A 11 -9.75 0.41 -15.45
N GLU A 12 -9.57 1.68 -15.08
CA GLU A 12 -9.25 2.75 -16.05
C GLU A 12 -7.77 3.11 -16.15
N MET A 13 -6.88 2.39 -15.46
CA MET A 13 -5.46 2.38 -15.82
C MET A 13 -5.23 1.45 -17.01
N ASN A 14 -5.85 1.78 -18.16
CA ASN A 14 -5.36 1.30 -19.46
C ASN A 14 -3.86 1.57 -19.55
N ARG A 15 -3.11 0.71 -20.29
CA ARG A 15 -1.66 0.89 -20.54
C ARG A 15 -1.38 2.38 -20.68
N PRO A 16 -0.56 2.96 -19.78
CA PRO A 16 -0.40 4.39 -19.73
C PRO A 16 0.15 4.83 -21.07
N ASP A 17 -0.63 5.65 -21.77
CA ASP A 17 -0.22 6.28 -23.01
C ASP A 17 1.05 7.09 -22.71
N PRO A 18 2.21 6.73 -23.31
CA PRO A 18 3.46 7.41 -23.02
C PRO A 18 3.41 8.92 -23.26
N SER A 19 2.49 9.39 -24.12
CA SER A 19 2.28 10.83 -24.37
C SER A 19 1.72 11.59 -23.17
N LYS A 20 1.15 10.89 -22.19
CA LYS A 20 0.62 11.49 -20.96
C LYS A 20 1.70 11.73 -19.91
N TYR A 21 2.87 11.09 -20.04
CA TYR A 21 3.97 11.33 -19.11
C TYR A 21 4.67 12.65 -19.41
N LYS A 22 5.07 13.34 -18.35
CA LYS A 22 5.83 14.60 -18.48
C LYS A 22 7.27 14.37 -18.96
N ILE A 23 7.81 13.16 -18.81
CA ILE A 23 9.07 12.71 -19.39
C ILE A 23 8.92 11.25 -19.88
N ASP A 24 9.41 10.96 -21.09
CA ASP A 24 9.34 9.60 -21.66
C ASP A 24 10.25 8.65 -20.87
N PRO A 25 9.71 7.59 -20.21
CA PRO A 25 10.48 6.63 -19.43
C PRO A 25 11.63 5.98 -20.21
N ARG A 26 11.53 5.86 -21.54
CA ARG A 26 12.55 5.26 -22.39
C ARG A 26 13.82 6.11 -22.53
N THR A 27 13.76 7.37 -22.12
CA THR A 27 14.90 8.29 -22.16
C THR A 27 15.81 8.17 -20.95
N ALA A 28 15.38 7.50 -19.88
CA ALA A 28 16.16 7.30 -18.66
C ALA A 28 17.43 6.47 -18.93
N PHE A 29 17.30 5.36 -19.65
CA PHE A 29 18.42 4.46 -19.92
C PHE A 29 18.43 4.11 -21.41
N LYS A 30 19.10 4.93 -22.21
CA LYS A 30 19.16 4.77 -23.67
C LYS A 30 19.79 3.45 -24.12
N ASP A 31 20.59 2.81 -23.24
CA ASP A 31 21.23 1.53 -23.50
C ASP A 31 20.35 0.31 -23.16
N CYS A 32 19.19 0.52 -22.51
CA CYS A 32 18.22 -0.54 -22.30
C CYS A 32 17.47 -0.88 -23.60
N LYS A 33 17.72 -2.09 -24.13
CA LYS A 33 17.05 -2.61 -25.33
C LYS A 33 15.55 -2.82 -25.13
N ARG A 34 15.12 -3.09 -23.90
CA ARG A 34 13.71 -3.35 -23.54
C ARG A 34 13.33 -2.53 -22.32
N HIS A 35 12.15 -1.90 -22.43
CA HIS A 35 11.50 -1.17 -21.36
C HIS A 35 10.16 -1.85 -21.08
N ASP A 36 10.08 -2.56 -19.96
CA ASP A 36 8.88 -3.27 -19.55
C ASP A 36 8.05 -2.40 -18.61
N TRP A 37 6.78 -2.20 -18.97
CA TRP A 37 5.81 -1.57 -18.07
C TRP A 37 5.45 -2.53 -16.94
N VAL A 38 5.55 -2.06 -15.70
CA VAL A 38 5.07 -2.79 -14.54
C VAL A 38 3.67 -2.30 -14.20
N GLU A 39 2.68 -2.98 -14.75
CA GLU A 39 1.28 -2.62 -14.56
C GLU A 39 0.85 -2.86 -13.10
N PRO A 40 0.25 -1.86 -12.42
CA PRO A 40 -0.15 -1.98 -11.01
C PRO A 40 -1.35 -2.91 -10.75
N ASN A 41 -1.72 -3.77 -11.72
CA ASN A 41 -3.00 -4.46 -11.71
C ASN A 41 -2.92 -5.93 -11.23
N HIS A 42 -3.89 -6.26 -10.35
CA HIS A 42 -4.33 -7.58 -9.91
C HIS A 42 -3.49 -8.35 -8.89
N GLY A 43 -2.45 -7.78 -8.29
CA GLY A 43 -1.67 -8.51 -7.29
C GLY A 43 -1.14 -9.83 -7.86
N ARG A 44 -0.54 -9.76 -9.05
CA ARG A 44 0.20 -10.87 -9.67
C ARG A 44 1.67 -10.49 -9.72
N SER A 45 2.55 -11.38 -9.29
CA SER A 45 3.97 -11.21 -9.53
C SER A 45 4.36 -11.72 -10.92
N LYS A 46 5.31 -11.06 -11.56
CA LYS A 46 5.91 -11.49 -12.83
C LYS A 46 7.31 -12.04 -12.58
N LEU A 47 7.61 -13.21 -13.11
CA LEU A 47 8.97 -13.75 -13.13
C LEU A 47 9.65 -13.34 -14.44
N VAL A 48 10.82 -12.71 -14.36
CA VAL A 48 11.56 -12.23 -15.52
C VAL A 48 12.99 -12.75 -15.49
N LYS A 49 13.36 -13.48 -16.54
CA LYS A 49 14.75 -13.88 -16.78
C LYS A 49 15.55 -12.73 -17.37
N ILE A 50 16.68 -12.38 -16.76
CA ILE A 50 17.69 -11.45 -17.28
C ILE A 50 18.92 -12.28 -17.64
N GLN A 51 19.39 -12.15 -18.89
CA GLN A 51 20.56 -12.89 -19.32
C GLN A 51 21.85 -12.35 -18.68
N ALA A 52 22.84 -13.22 -18.52
CA ALA A 52 24.19 -12.82 -18.14
C ALA A 52 24.70 -11.66 -19.04
N ASN A 53 25.28 -10.62 -18.44
CA ASN A 53 25.70 -9.38 -19.12
C ASN A 53 24.58 -8.53 -19.77
N GLU A 54 23.31 -8.89 -19.59
CA GLU A 54 22.18 -8.08 -20.05
C GLU A 54 21.71 -7.14 -18.94
N SER A 55 21.16 -5.98 -19.33
CA SER A 55 20.36 -5.14 -18.46
C SER A 55 18.94 -5.04 -18.99
N ARG A 56 17.96 -5.06 -18.08
CA ARG A 56 16.57 -4.78 -18.42
C ARG A 56 16.04 -3.59 -17.65
N CYS A 57 15.24 -2.78 -18.33
CA CYS A 57 14.62 -1.63 -17.71
C CYS A 57 13.13 -1.89 -17.44
N PHE A 58 12.70 -1.52 -16.25
CA PHE A 58 11.31 -1.57 -15.82
C PHE A 58 10.89 -0.18 -15.41
N TYR A 59 9.65 0.21 -15.66
CA TYR A 59 9.12 1.47 -15.14
C TYR A 59 7.79 1.24 -14.44
N GLY A 60 7.57 1.96 -13.34
CA GLY A 60 6.46 1.75 -12.42
C GLY A 60 6.90 1.63 -10.97
N SER A 61 5.94 1.50 -10.06
CA SER A 61 6.22 1.19 -8.64
C SER A 61 6.08 -0.30 -8.39
N PHE A 62 7.12 -0.93 -7.83
CA PHE A 62 7.14 -2.37 -7.62
C PHE A 62 8.13 -2.79 -6.54
N LEU A 63 7.88 -3.97 -5.97
CA LEU A 63 8.86 -4.73 -5.24
C LEU A 63 9.56 -5.70 -6.18
N LEU A 64 10.78 -6.07 -5.81
CA LEU A 64 11.58 -7.01 -6.58
C LEU A 64 12.38 -7.94 -5.65
N SER A 65 12.55 -9.17 -6.10
CA SER A 65 13.46 -10.14 -5.47
C SER A 65 14.03 -11.07 -6.54
N SER A 66 15.04 -11.85 -6.20
CA SER A 66 15.76 -12.71 -7.16
C SER A 66 16.27 -13.99 -6.52
N ASN A 67 16.51 -15.02 -7.33
CA ASN A 67 17.25 -16.20 -6.92
C ASN A 67 18.76 -16.00 -6.80
N SER A 68 19.29 -14.89 -7.34
CA SER A 68 20.71 -14.55 -7.30
C SER A 68 20.93 -13.05 -7.08
N SER A 69 22.18 -12.63 -6.84
CA SER A 69 22.49 -11.22 -6.60
C SER A 69 22.33 -10.36 -7.86
N TYR A 70 21.76 -9.17 -7.71
CA TYR A 70 21.54 -8.21 -8.79
C TYR A 70 21.84 -6.78 -8.32
N THR A 71 22.06 -5.89 -9.28
CA THR A 71 22.19 -4.45 -9.06
C THR A 71 21.03 -3.71 -9.70
N VAL A 72 20.63 -2.62 -9.08
CA VAL A 72 19.61 -1.71 -9.59
C VAL A 72 20.11 -0.28 -9.60
N THR A 73 20.00 0.37 -10.74
CA THR A 73 20.14 1.83 -10.88
C THR A 73 18.78 2.38 -11.23
N ALA A 74 18.25 3.29 -10.41
CA ALA A 74 16.96 3.93 -10.69
C ALA A 74 17.16 5.32 -11.26
N ALA A 75 16.27 5.71 -12.16
CA ALA A 75 16.06 7.08 -12.60
C ALA A 75 14.71 7.55 -12.03
N LEU A 76 14.77 8.48 -11.08
CA LEU A 76 13.62 9.07 -10.44
C LEU A 76 13.30 10.40 -11.14
N PRO A 77 12.05 10.64 -11.56
CA PRO A 77 11.71 11.89 -12.22
C PRO A 77 11.66 13.02 -11.19
N GLU A 78 12.34 14.12 -11.50
CA GLU A 78 12.39 15.32 -10.68
C GLU A 78 11.96 16.54 -11.50
N LYS A 79 11.14 17.40 -10.91
CA LYS A 79 10.66 18.62 -11.56
C LYS A 79 11.63 19.76 -11.26
N VAL A 80 12.31 20.26 -12.28
CA VAL A 80 13.23 21.41 -12.19
C VAL A 80 12.70 22.52 -13.10
N ASN A 81 12.29 23.66 -12.54
CA ASN A 81 11.87 24.84 -13.31
C ASN A 81 10.81 24.55 -14.41
N LYS A 82 9.78 23.76 -14.07
CA LYS A 82 8.68 23.28 -14.94
C LYS A 82 9.04 22.18 -15.94
N THR A 83 10.31 21.84 -16.14
CA THR A 83 10.70 20.65 -16.91
C THR A 83 10.91 19.47 -15.97
N TYR A 84 10.87 18.26 -16.51
CA TYR A 84 11.22 17.06 -15.78
C TYR A 84 12.58 16.57 -16.22
N THR A 85 13.39 16.14 -15.27
CA THR A 85 14.72 15.56 -15.48
C THR A 85 14.83 14.26 -14.70
N TRP A 86 15.72 13.38 -15.15
CA TRP A 86 16.02 12.15 -14.41
C TRP A 86 17.09 12.40 -13.34
N ASN A 87 16.77 12.07 -12.11
CA ASN A 87 17.70 11.98 -10.99
C ASN A 87 18.10 10.52 -10.79
N TYR A 88 19.36 10.19 -11.05
CA TYR A 88 19.84 8.81 -11.03
C TYR A 88 20.34 8.43 -9.63
N SER A 89 19.93 7.26 -9.14
CA SER A 89 20.50 6.67 -7.94
C SER A 89 21.88 6.10 -8.23
N GLU A 90 22.70 5.95 -7.19
CA GLU A 90 23.84 5.03 -7.26
C GLU A 90 23.35 3.58 -7.48
N PRO A 91 24.15 2.71 -8.11
CA PRO A 91 23.84 1.29 -8.22
C PRO A 91 23.69 0.64 -6.84
N MET A 92 22.53 0.05 -6.58
CA MET A 92 22.20 -0.59 -5.30
C MET A 92 22.12 -2.11 -5.49
N LYS A 93 22.83 -2.85 -4.63
CA LYS A 93 22.73 -4.33 -4.61
C LYS A 93 21.42 -4.76 -3.97
N ASN A 94 20.74 -5.72 -4.62
CA ASN A 94 19.54 -6.39 -4.10
C ASN A 94 18.48 -5.41 -3.57
N ALA A 95 18.24 -4.31 -4.29
CA ALA A 95 17.19 -3.35 -3.94
C ALA A 95 15.85 -4.08 -3.91
N LEU A 96 15.05 -3.90 -2.86
CA LEU A 96 13.78 -4.58 -2.63
C LEU A 96 12.58 -3.83 -3.21
N ALA A 97 12.66 -2.50 -3.32
CA ALA A 97 11.56 -1.68 -3.81
C ALA A 97 12.03 -0.49 -4.65
N ILE A 98 11.23 -0.19 -5.69
CA ILE A 98 11.31 1.03 -6.49
C ILE A 98 9.94 1.70 -6.40
N LEU A 99 9.88 2.89 -5.80
CA LEU A 99 8.62 3.57 -5.51
C LEU A 99 8.55 4.93 -6.21
N ALA A 100 7.43 5.20 -6.86
CA ALA A 100 7.11 6.52 -7.38
C ALA A 100 6.81 7.50 -6.24
N LYS A 101 6.99 8.79 -6.54
CA LYS A 101 6.52 9.90 -5.70
C LYS A 101 5.31 10.52 -6.38
N TYR A 102 4.22 10.69 -5.65
CA TYR A 102 3.07 11.46 -6.12
C TYR A 102 3.35 12.96 -6.00
N ASN A 103 2.94 13.73 -7.00
CA ASN A 103 3.01 15.19 -6.93
C ASN A 103 1.86 15.75 -6.08
N GLU A 104 1.85 17.05 -5.80
CA GLU A 104 0.78 17.71 -5.01
C GLU A 104 -0.61 17.61 -5.65
N SER A 105 -0.68 17.40 -6.96
CA SER A 105 -1.94 17.21 -7.69
C SER A 105 -2.49 15.78 -7.57
N GLY A 106 -1.74 14.85 -6.96
CA GLY A 106 -2.08 13.44 -6.90
C GLY A 106 -1.82 12.67 -8.19
N GLU A 107 -1.16 13.30 -9.15
CA GLU A 107 -0.72 12.66 -10.37
C GLU A 107 0.68 12.07 -10.16
N ILE A 108 0.91 10.91 -10.77
CA ILE A 108 2.27 10.40 -10.93
C ILE A 108 2.82 11.13 -12.16
N ASP A 109 3.51 12.25 -11.93
CA ASP A 109 4.07 13.07 -13.00
C ASP A 109 4.88 12.27 -14.01
N SER A 110 5.65 11.29 -13.50
CA SER A 110 6.31 10.24 -14.26
C SER A 110 6.63 9.07 -13.32
N GLN A 111 6.67 7.87 -13.88
CA GLN A 111 7.01 6.66 -13.15
C GLN A 111 8.54 6.55 -13.03
N PRO A 112 9.07 6.05 -11.91
CA PRO A 112 10.49 5.76 -11.82
C PRO A 112 10.85 4.66 -12.82
N VAL A 113 12.08 4.70 -13.32
CA VAL A 113 12.62 3.66 -14.21
C VAL A 113 13.76 2.98 -13.47
N ALA A 114 13.78 1.66 -13.42
CA ALA A 114 14.85 0.88 -12.82
C ALA A 114 15.55 0.05 -13.88
N LYS A 115 16.86 0.23 -14.00
CA LYS A 115 17.74 -0.64 -14.76
C LYS A 115 18.26 -1.73 -13.85
N ILE A 116 17.96 -2.98 -14.17
CA ILE A 116 18.32 -4.17 -13.40
C ILE A 116 19.35 -4.99 -14.17
N GLN A 117 20.41 -5.42 -13.49
CA GLN A 117 21.50 -6.24 -14.02
C GLN A 117 21.84 -7.37 -13.04
N CYS A 118 22.15 -8.56 -13.55
CA CYS A 118 22.71 -9.62 -12.72
C CYS A 118 24.10 -9.19 -12.23
N THR A 119 24.45 -9.49 -10.97
CA THR A 119 25.80 -9.19 -10.45
C THR A 119 26.82 -10.16 -11.01
N ASP A 120 26.42 -11.42 -11.20
CA ASP A 120 27.20 -12.41 -11.92
C ASP A 120 26.97 -12.25 -13.43
N ASN A 121 28.06 -11.95 -14.12
CA ASN A 121 28.11 -11.75 -15.56
C ASN A 121 28.21 -13.06 -16.36
N THR A 122 28.17 -14.21 -15.70
CA THR A 122 28.27 -15.54 -16.31
C THR A 122 27.00 -16.36 -16.21
N THR A 123 26.11 -16.00 -15.28
CA THR A 123 24.86 -16.73 -15.04
C THR A 123 23.64 -15.84 -15.22
N ASP A 124 22.57 -16.43 -15.74
CA ASP A 124 21.28 -15.75 -15.85
C ASP A 124 20.66 -15.59 -14.44
N CYS A 125 19.97 -14.48 -14.20
CA CYS A 125 19.21 -14.27 -12.97
C CYS A 125 17.71 -14.19 -13.25
N PHE A 126 16.90 -14.67 -12.30
CA PHE A 126 15.44 -14.58 -12.37
C PHE A 126 14.95 -13.56 -11.35
N ILE A 127 14.38 -12.47 -11.84
CA ILE A 127 13.81 -11.41 -11.01
C ILE A 127 12.29 -11.62 -10.90
N GLN A 128 11.80 -11.78 -9.68
CA GLN A 128 10.38 -11.71 -9.37
C GLN A 128 10.01 -10.25 -9.12
N ILE A 129 9.03 -9.73 -9.87
CA ILE A 129 8.54 -8.35 -9.78
C ILE A 129 7.11 -8.37 -9.28
N LEU A 130 6.83 -7.64 -8.21
CA LEU A 130 5.50 -7.48 -7.65
C LEU A 130 5.07 -6.02 -7.75
N PRO A 131 4.13 -5.67 -8.65
CA PRO A 131 3.60 -4.31 -8.73
C PRO A 131 2.96 -3.89 -7.40
N VAL A 132 3.30 -2.69 -6.92
CA VAL A 132 2.70 -2.12 -5.70
C VAL A 132 2.35 -0.66 -5.90
N ARG A 133 1.40 -0.16 -5.11
CA ARG A 133 1.12 1.27 -5.03
C ARG A 133 1.95 1.88 -3.92
N PRO A 134 2.73 2.96 -4.14
CA PRO A 134 3.39 3.62 -3.03
C PRO A 134 2.35 4.28 -2.12
N SER A 135 2.78 4.63 -0.91
CA SER A 135 1.98 5.52 -0.06
C SER A 135 1.94 6.92 -0.66
N PHE A 136 0.96 7.73 -0.27
CA PHE A 136 0.93 9.15 -0.62
C PHE A 136 0.22 9.97 0.44
N ASN A 137 0.55 11.27 0.47
CA ASN A 137 -0.14 12.28 1.26
C ASN A 137 -0.31 13.52 0.38
N LEU A 138 -1.55 13.79 -0.01
CA LEU A 138 -1.91 14.78 -1.00
C LEU A 138 -2.82 15.81 -0.35
N THR A 139 -2.60 17.09 -0.63
CA THR A 139 -3.50 18.17 -0.23
C THR A 139 -3.77 19.05 -1.44
N ARG A 140 -5.03 19.12 -1.88
CA ARG A 140 -5.45 19.94 -3.02
C ARG A 140 -6.55 20.91 -2.62
N ASN A 141 -6.50 22.11 -3.16
CA ASN A 141 -7.56 23.11 -3.02
C ASN A 141 -8.34 23.17 -4.32
N VAL A 142 -9.64 22.86 -4.26
CA VAL A 142 -10.54 22.90 -5.40
C VAL A 142 -11.72 23.82 -5.10
N ASN A 143 -12.16 24.59 -6.09
CA ASN A 143 -13.39 25.38 -5.97
C ASN A 143 -14.55 24.56 -6.53
N VAL A 144 -15.47 24.13 -5.66
CA VAL A 144 -16.64 23.37 -6.06
C VAL A 144 -17.86 24.24 -5.85
N LYS A 145 -18.45 24.73 -6.96
CA LYS A 145 -19.63 25.60 -6.96
C LYS A 145 -19.48 26.84 -6.05
N GLY A 146 -18.31 27.49 -6.07
CA GLY A 146 -18.03 28.67 -5.24
C GLY A 146 -17.61 28.37 -3.80
N VAL A 147 -17.55 27.10 -3.39
CA VAL A 147 -17.03 26.67 -2.09
C VAL A 147 -15.58 26.23 -2.24
N ASN A 148 -14.67 26.90 -1.53
CA ASN A 148 -13.26 26.53 -1.49
C ASN A 148 -13.09 25.28 -0.62
N THR A 149 -12.85 24.15 -1.27
CA THR A 149 -12.72 22.85 -0.63
C THR A 149 -11.27 22.41 -0.61
N THR A 150 -10.72 22.22 0.59
CA THR A 150 -9.43 21.56 0.77
C THR A 150 -9.68 20.06 0.91
N ILE A 151 -9.08 19.25 0.04
CA ILE A 151 -9.13 17.80 0.07
C ILE A 151 -7.76 17.28 0.46
N LYS A 152 -7.66 16.57 1.58
CA LYS A 152 -6.48 15.82 1.99
C LYS A 152 -6.72 14.34 1.75
N ASP A 153 -5.94 13.73 0.87
CA ASP A 153 -6.01 12.29 0.62
C ASP A 153 -4.70 11.64 1.07
N VAL A 154 -4.79 10.72 2.01
CA VAL A 154 -3.66 9.95 2.54
C VAL A 154 -3.92 8.47 2.25
N GLN A 155 -2.97 7.83 1.57
CA GLN A 155 -2.95 6.39 1.41
C GLN A 155 -1.67 5.86 2.05
N GLN A 156 -1.82 4.92 2.97
CA GLN A 156 -0.72 4.11 3.45
C GLN A 156 -0.77 2.75 2.76
N THR A 157 0.30 2.34 2.11
CA THR A 157 0.42 0.98 1.59
C THR A 157 1.28 0.15 2.53
N ILE A 158 0.74 -0.96 3.02
CA ILE A 158 1.47 -1.97 3.76
C ILE A 158 1.71 -3.20 2.89
N VAL A 159 2.85 -3.85 3.10
CA VAL A 159 3.22 -5.10 2.45
C VAL A 159 3.65 -6.08 3.53
N SER A 160 3.15 -7.30 3.47
CA SER A 160 3.63 -8.41 4.28
C SER A 160 3.91 -9.62 3.39
N THR A 161 5.06 -10.25 3.60
CA THR A 161 5.37 -11.56 3.03
C THR A 161 5.41 -12.67 4.10
N LYS A 162 4.92 -12.37 5.30
CA LYS A 162 4.81 -13.32 6.41
C LYS A 162 3.86 -14.45 6.06
N LYS A 163 4.12 -15.62 6.62
CA LYS A 163 3.30 -16.83 6.47
C LYS A 163 1.97 -16.77 7.22
N SER A 164 1.89 -15.90 8.23
CA SER A 164 0.66 -15.64 8.96
C SER A 164 0.69 -14.25 9.60
N GLY A 165 -0.47 -13.65 9.80
CA GLY A 165 -0.61 -12.37 10.48
C GLY A 165 -2.05 -11.89 10.52
N SER A 166 -2.26 -10.74 11.16
CA SER A 166 -3.54 -10.01 11.13
C SER A 166 -3.25 -8.53 11.05
N GLU A 167 -3.77 -7.87 10.02
CA GLU A 167 -3.54 -6.45 9.77
C GLU A 167 -4.87 -5.68 9.72
N LYS A 168 -4.90 -4.52 10.39
CA LYS A 168 -6.03 -3.61 10.36
C LYS A 168 -5.86 -2.59 9.23
N LEU A 169 -6.72 -2.70 8.23
CA LEU A 169 -6.83 -1.74 7.14
C LEU A 169 -7.83 -0.65 7.53
N ILE A 170 -7.32 0.55 7.78
CA ILE A 170 -8.09 1.67 8.30
C ILE A 170 -8.71 2.47 7.15
N ILE A 171 -9.94 2.95 7.34
CA ILE A 171 -10.60 3.96 6.51
C ILE A 171 -11.01 5.11 7.43
N ARG A 172 -10.50 6.32 7.19
CA ARG A 172 -11.02 7.53 7.83
C ARG A 172 -11.55 8.49 6.78
N LYS A 173 -12.72 9.06 7.03
CA LYS A 173 -13.30 10.10 6.19
C LYS A 173 -13.85 11.17 7.13
N LYS A 174 -13.30 12.36 7.04
CA LYS A 174 -13.73 13.52 7.81
C LYS A 174 -14.17 14.63 6.87
N VAL A 175 -15.36 15.14 7.08
CA VAL A 175 -15.92 16.27 6.34
C VAL A 175 -16.30 17.35 7.35
N LYS A 176 -15.64 18.51 7.28
CA LYS A 176 -15.86 19.64 8.17
C LYS A 176 -16.14 20.90 7.35
N ASN A 177 -17.22 21.61 7.67
CA ASN A 177 -17.46 22.93 7.11
C ASN A 177 -16.67 23.94 7.95
N THR A 178 -15.64 24.55 7.36
CA THR A 178 -14.81 25.54 8.07
C THR A 178 -15.42 26.93 8.03
N SER A 179 -16.24 27.22 7.01
CA SER A 179 -17.08 28.43 6.91
C SER A 179 -18.21 28.22 5.90
N LYS A 180 -19.07 29.22 5.71
CA LYS A 180 -20.10 29.20 4.65
C LYS A 180 -19.55 29.01 3.23
N LYS A 181 -18.26 29.32 3.01
CA LYS A 181 -17.61 29.24 1.69
C LYS A 181 -16.35 28.35 1.70
N SER A 182 -16.13 27.59 2.76
CA SER A 182 -14.97 26.70 2.84
C SER A 182 -15.27 25.40 3.56
N LYS A 183 -14.65 24.33 3.04
CA LYS A 183 -14.87 22.96 3.46
C LYS A 183 -13.54 22.21 3.49
N LEU A 184 -13.38 21.33 4.46
CA LEU A 184 -12.26 20.41 4.57
C LEU A 184 -12.79 18.98 4.42
N ILE A 185 -12.16 18.21 3.53
CA ILE A 185 -12.39 16.78 3.35
C ILE A 185 -11.06 16.09 3.61
N GLU A 186 -10.99 15.18 4.57
CA GLU A 186 -9.81 14.37 4.85
C GLU A 186 -10.16 12.89 4.64
N ASN A 187 -9.47 12.24 3.73
CA ASN A 187 -9.57 10.81 3.47
C ASN A 187 -8.25 10.16 3.87
N TYR A 188 -8.32 9.10 4.66
CA TYR A 188 -7.18 8.27 5.00
C TYR A 188 -7.55 6.82 4.72
N VAL A 189 -6.68 6.09 4.03
CA VAL A 189 -6.90 4.67 3.73
C VAL A 189 -5.61 3.87 3.87
N THR A 190 -5.68 2.71 4.53
CA THR A 190 -4.60 1.74 4.56
C THR A 190 -4.90 0.61 3.58
N VAL A 191 -3.97 0.34 2.67
CA VAL A 191 -4.08 -0.66 1.62
C VAL A 191 -3.06 -1.77 1.88
N GLY A 192 -3.47 -3.03 1.75
CA GLY A 192 -2.61 -4.17 2.08
C GLY A 192 -2.25 -5.03 0.87
N PHE A 193 -0.97 -5.41 0.78
CA PHE A 193 -0.46 -6.46 -0.11
C PHE A 193 0.12 -7.60 0.72
N PHE A 194 -0.39 -8.81 0.52
CA PHE A 194 -0.01 -9.99 1.30
C PHE A 194 0.45 -11.09 0.37
N GLY A 195 1.70 -11.54 0.51
CA GLY A 195 2.31 -12.56 -0.34
C GLY A 195 2.99 -13.67 0.45
N SER A 196 3.11 -14.87 -0.10
CA SER A 196 3.89 -15.95 0.50
C SER A 196 4.29 -16.98 -0.55
N ASP A 197 5.34 -17.75 -0.26
CA ASP A 197 5.68 -19.00 -0.93
C ASP A 197 4.56 -20.05 -0.81
N ASN A 198 3.74 -19.95 0.25
CA ASN A 198 2.63 -20.85 0.53
C ASN A 198 1.29 -20.25 0.11
N VAL A 199 0.33 -21.12 -0.23
CA VAL A 199 -1.07 -20.70 -0.34
C VAL A 199 -1.55 -20.29 1.04
N MET A 200 -2.08 -19.07 1.17
CA MET A 200 -2.66 -18.56 2.40
C MET A 200 -4.18 -18.56 2.30
N GLU A 201 -4.85 -18.86 3.40
CA GLU A 201 -6.28 -18.58 3.54
C GLU A 201 -6.47 -17.21 4.19
N PHE A 202 -7.31 -16.39 3.55
CA PHE A 202 -7.61 -15.04 4.01
C PHE A 202 -8.97 -14.99 4.66
N ASN A 203 -9.01 -14.49 5.88
CA ASN A 203 -10.23 -14.23 6.64
C ASN A 203 -10.34 -12.73 6.93
N PHE A 204 -11.56 -12.23 7.04
CA PHE A 204 -11.83 -10.82 7.33
C PHE A 204 -12.72 -10.66 8.56
N ASN A 205 -12.52 -9.55 9.27
CA ASN A 205 -13.43 -9.02 10.27
C ASN A 205 -13.57 -7.52 10.04
N ARG A 206 -14.75 -7.08 9.60
CA ARG A 206 -15.04 -5.69 9.22
C ARG A 206 -16.02 -5.05 10.20
N GLN A 207 -15.86 -3.74 10.38
CA GLN A 207 -16.86 -2.94 11.07
C GLN A 207 -18.08 -2.67 10.16
N ASN A 208 -19.22 -2.36 10.78
CA ASN A 208 -20.38 -1.90 10.02
C ASN A 208 -20.06 -0.59 9.29
N GLY A 209 -20.49 -0.46 8.03
CA GLY A 209 -20.16 0.70 7.20
C GLY A 209 -18.82 0.61 6.47
N THR A 210 -18.11 -0.53 6.55
CA THR A 210 -16.93 -0.80 5.71
C THR A 210 -17.14 -1.99 4.78
N GLY A 211 -16.34 -2.07 3.72
CA GLY A 211 -16.20 -3.20 2.82
C GLY A 211 -14.77 -3.24 2.29
N PHE A 212 -14.49 -4.06 1.28
CA PHE A 212 -13.17 -4.06 0.62
C PHE A 212 -13.23 -4.58 -0.82
N VAL A 213 -12.28 -4.14 -1.63
CA VAL A 213 -11.96 -4.72 -2.93
C VAL A 213 -10.74 -5.63 -2.75
N THR A 214 -10.73 -6.78 -3.41
CA THR A 214 -9.61 -7.72 -3.34
C THR A 214 -9.31 -8.35 -4.70
N SER A 215 -8.06 -8.75 -4.92
CA SER A 215 -7.62 -9.50 -6.11
C SER A 215 -8.12 -10.95 -6.15
N LEU A 216 -8.71 -11.47 -5.06
CA LEU A 216 -9.17 -12.86 -4.96
C LEU A 216 -10.57 -13.09 -5.56
N GLY A 217 -11.30 -12.02 -5.90
CA GLY A 217 -12.65 -12.13 -6.47
C GLY A 217 -12.63 -12.45 -7.96
N ARG A 218 -13.43 -13.43 -8.40
CA ARG A 218 -13.66 -13.72 -9.84
C ARG A 218 -14.41 -12.61 -10.59
N ASN A 219 -14.98 -11.65 -9.88
CA ASN A 219 -15.66 -10.50 -10.44
C ASN A 219 -15.02 -9.25 -9.84
N ASP A 220 -14.43 -8.38 -10.67
CA ASP A 220 -13.79 -7.09 -10.28
C ASP A 220 -14.75 -6.08 -9.62
N ARG A 221 -15.98 -6.50 -9.28
CA ARG A 221 -16.91 -5.69 -8.51
C ARG A 221 -16.50 -5.75 -7.05
N ALA A 222 -16.39 -4.57 -6.43
CA ALA A 222 -16.19 -4.44 -4.99
C ALA A 222 -17.06 -5.45 -4.23
N GLN A 223 -16.41 -6.35 -3.51
CA GLN A 223 -17.11 -7.28 -2.66
C GLN A 223 -17.56 -6.49 -1.44
N TYR A 224 -18.87 -6.28 -1.33
CA TYR A 224 -19.48 -5.82 -0.09
C TYR A 224 -20.01 -7.07 0.62
N PRO A 225 -19.14 -7.87 1.28
CA PRO A 225 -19.62 -9.01 2.02
C PRO A 225 -20.64 -8.49 3.03
N ARG A 226 -21.88 -8.99 2.97
CA ARG A 226 -22.94 -8.57 3.90
C ARG A 226 -22.60 -8.99 5.33
N ASN A 227 -21.82 -10.05 5.48
CA ASN A 227 -21.34 -10.53 6.77
C ASN A 227 -20.23 -9.60 7.29
N LEU A 228 -20.16 -9.46 8.62
CA LEU A 228 -19.09 -8.73 9.30
C LEU A 228 -17.81 -9.55 9.40
N THR A 229 -17.92 -10.88 9.38
CA THR A 229 -16.80 -11.80 9.38
C THR A 229 -16.95 -12.86 8.30
N GLY A 230 -15.84 -13.45 7.87
CA GLY A 230 -15.87 -14.59 6.97
C GLY A 230 -14.53 -14.87 6.30
N THR A 231 -14.53 -15.87 5.43
CA THR A 231 -13.40 -16.24 4.59
C THR A 231 -13.51 -15.55 3.23
N VAL A 232 -12.43 -14.92 2.79
CA VAL A 232 -12.33 -14.27 1.49
C VAL A 232 -12.03 -15.29 0.40
N GLY A 233 -11.03 -16.13 0.64
CA GLY A 233 -10.51 -17.10 -0.32
C GLY A 233 -9.07 -17.50 -0.01
N LYS A 234 -8.47 -18.25 -0.92
CA LYS A 234 -7.10 -18.76 -0.80
C LYS A 234 -6.25 -18.24 -1.94
N SER A 235 -5.01 -17.85 -1.66
CA SER A 235 -4.03 -17.45 -2.67
C SER A 235 -2.63 -17.31 -2.08
N ARG A 236 -1.60 -17.41 -2.91
CA ARG A 236 -0.22 -17.02 -2.57
C ARG A 236 -0.04 -15.51 -2.49
N LEU A 237 -0.89 -14.74 -3.17
CA LEU A 237 -0.80 -13.28 -3.24
C LEU A 237 -2.20 -12.67 -3.26
N ALA A 238 -2.43 -11.71 -2.37
CA ALA A 238 -3.69 -11.00 -2.27
C ALA A 238 -3.47 -9.50 -2.04
N PHE A 239 -4.29 -8.71 -2.69
CA PHE A 239 -4.40 -7.27 -2.47
C PHE A 239 -5.73 -6.97 -1.78
N PHE A 240 -5.74 -6.00 -0.87
CA PHE A 240 -6.94 -5.52 -0.19
C PHE A 240 -6.99 -4.00 -0.15
N TYR A 241 -8.10 -3.44 -0.63
CA TYR A 241 -8.40 -2.02 -0.60
C TYR A 241 -9.71 -1.81 0.16
N PRO A 242 -9.69 -1.29 1.40
CA PRO A 242 -10.90 -1.11 2.17
C PRO A 242 -11.72 0.06 1.60
N VAL A 243 -13.05 -0.08 1.58
CA VAL A 243 -13.99 0.92 1.03
C VAL A 243 -15.07 1.28 2.02
N LEU A 244 -15.54 2.53 1.97
CA LEU A 244 -16.66 2.98 2.79
C LEU A 244 -17.98 2.47 2.20
N ASN A 245 -18.81 1.81 3.01
CA ASN A 245 -20.15 1.40 2.62
C ASN A 245 -21.16 2.43 3.10
N GLU A 246 -21.31 3.52 2.34
CA GLU A 246 -22.22 4.62 2.70
C GLU A 246 -23.68 4.18 2.80
N ARG A 247 -24.09 3.09 2.14
CA ARG A 247 -25.45 2.55 2.28
C ARG A 247 -25.71 2.01 3.68
N GLU A 248 -24.77 1.26 4.23
CA GLU A 248 -24.86 0.76 5.62
C GLU A 248 -24.83 1.91 6.64
N LEU A 249 -24.04 2.95 6.37
CA LEU A 249 -23.96 4.13 7.23
C LEU A 249 -25.25 4.96 7.21
N ASN A 250 -25.85 5.15 6.03
CA ASN A 250 -27.04 5.97 5.87
C ASN A 250 -28.34 5.27 6.31
N ASN A 251 -28.41 3.95 6.19
CA ASN A 251 -29.63 3.21 6.51
C ASN A 251 -29.82 2.98 8.02
N GLY A 252 -28.82 3.29 8.86
CA GLY A 252 -28.87 3.01 10.29
C GLY A 252 -28.99 1.51 10.64
N THR A 253 -28.91 0.63 9.64
CA THR A 253 -29.02 -0.83 9.75
C THR A 253 -27.72 -1.49 10.19
N GLY A 254 -26.83 -0.74 10.86
CA GLY A 254 -25.77 -1.39 11.60
C GLY A 254 -26.37 -2.35 12.62
N PRO A 255 -25.66 -3.43 12.99
CA PRO A 255 -26.07 -4.19 14.17
C PRO A 255 -26.23 -3.19 15.30
N GLN A 256 -27.48 -2.96 15.73
CA GLN A 256 -27.69 -2.27 16.99
C GLN A 256 -26.87 -3.05 18.02
N PRO A 257 -26.08 -2.39 18.88
CA PRO A 257 -25.52 -3.06 20.06
C PRO A 257 -26.65 -3.89 20.66
N PRO A 258 -26.40 -5.16 21.06
CA PRO A 258 -27.44 -6.00 21.61
C PRO A 258 -28.20 -5.17 22.63
N LYS A 259 -29.50 -4.96 22.37
CA LYS A 259 -30.33 -4.18 23.29
C LYS A 259 -30.10 -4.81 24.66
N PRO A 260 -29.75 -4.04 25.71
CA PRO A 260 -29.68 -4.58 27.05
C PRO A 260 -30.96 -5.36 27.26
N ASP A 261 -30.85 -6.65 27.59
CA ASP A 261 -32.00 -7.52 27.78
C ASP A 261 -32.98 -6.83 28.75
N GLN A 262 -34.05 -6.24 28.21
CA GLN A 262 -35.09 -5.62 29.05
C GLN A 262 -35.92 -6.68 29.79
N ASN A 263 -35.60 -7.97 29.58
CA ASN A 263 -36.09 -9.09 30.37
C ASN A 263 -35.12 -9.52 31.48
N GLY A 264 -34.09 -8.73 31.79
CA GLY A 264 -33.40 -8.84 33.06
C GLY A 264 -34.36 -8.46 34.19
N THR A 265 -35.08 -9.44 34.74
CA THR A 265 -35.59 -9.38 36.11
C THR A 265 -34.45 -8.86 36.97
N GLN A 266 -34.56 -7.61 37.44
CA GLN A 266 -33.70 -7.12 38.50
C GLN A 266 -33.71 -8.18 39.61
N PRO A 267 -32.55 -8.69 40.07
CA PRO A 267 -32.53 -9.48 41.29
C PRO A 267 -33.17 -8.64 42.38
N GLN A 268 -34.34 -9.07 42.88
CA GLN A 268 -34.89 -8.47 44.08
C GLN A 268 -33.80 -8.57 45.17
N PRO A 269 -33.52 -7.48 45.90
CA PRO A 269 -32.62 -7.56 47.03
C PRO A 269 -33.12 -8.66 47.98
N PRO A 270 -32.24 -9.53 48.49
CA PRO A 270 -32.64 -10.62 49.35
C PRO A 270 -33.41 -10.05 50.54
N ARG A 271 -34.63 -10.55 50.72
CA ARG A 271 -35.49 -10.23 51.86
C ARG A 271 -34.78 -10.71 53.13
N PRO A 272 -34.69 -9.91 54.21
CA PRO A 272 -34.03 -10.35 55.43
C PRO A 272 -34.68 -11.63 55.95
N GLU A 273 -33.87 -12.69 56.09
CA GLU A 273 -34.30 -13.96 56.63
C GLU A 273 -34.75 -13.78 58.08
N GLN A 274 -36.02 -14.05 58.36
CA GLN A 274 -36.50 -14.32 59.70
C GLN A 274 -36.72 -15.83 59.85
N ASN A 275 -35.96 -16.39 60.79
CA ASN A 275 -36.24 -17.58 61.58
C ASN A 275 -36.56 -18.91 60.86
N GLY A 276 -35.56 -19.78 60.85
CA GLY A 276 -35.60 -21.05 61.58
C GLY A 276 -36.51 -22.15 61.05
N THR A 277 -35.94 -23.14 60.38
CA THR A 277 -36.44 -24.53 60.43
C THR A 277 -35.32 -25.53 60.11
N GLN A 278 -35.36 -26.67 60.81
CA GLN A 278 -34.35 -27.73 60.90
C GLN A 278 -33.88 -28.33 59.56
N PRO A 279 -32.66 -28.90 59.51
CA PRO A 279 -32.18 -29.62 58.34
C PRO A 279 -32.92 -30.97 58.17
N GLN A 280 -33.46 -31.20 56.97
CA GLN A 280 -33.91 -32.53 56.55
C GLN A 280 -32.71 -33.40 56.12
N PRO A 281 -32.77 -34.73 56.34
CA PRO A 281 -31.71 -35.65 55.94
C PRO A 281 -31.64 -35.82 54.42
N PRO A 282 -30.45 -36.14 53.87
CA PRO A 282 -30.24 -36.26 52.44
C PRO A 282 -31.03 -37.43 51.85
N ARG A 283 -31.65 -37.18 50.69
CA ARG A 283 -32.35 -38.19 49.90
C ARG A 283 -31.34 -38.95 49.02
N PRO A 284 -31.47 -40.27 48.81
CA PRO A 284 -30.47 -41.04 48.06
C PRO A 284 -30.48 -40.71 46.57
N GLU A 285 -29.29 -40.64 45.99
CA GLU A 285 -29.06 -40.54 44.56
C GLU A 285 -29.63 -41.78 43.84
N GLN A 286 -30.42 -41.55 42.80
CA GLN A 286 -30.83 -42.59 41.87
C GLN A 286 -30.55 -42.15 40.42
N ASN A 287 -29.71 -42.97 39.78
CA ASN A 287 -29.74 -43.42 38.38
C ASN A 287 -29.78 -42.32 37.30
N GLY A 288 -28.81 -42.22 36.39
CA GLY A 288 -28.27 -43.31 35.59
C GLY A 288 -28.86 -43.21 34.18
N THR A 289 -28.30 -42.32 33.34
CA THR A 289 -28.68 -42.20 31.93
C THR A 289 -27.85 -43.17 31.10
N GLN A 290 -28.50 -44.21 30.56
CA GLN A 290 -27.93 -45.11 29.56
C GLN A 290 -27.67 -44.38 28.24
N PRO A 291 -26.57 -44.68 27.52
CA PRO A 291 -26.38 -44.23 26.14
C PRO A 291 -27.32 -44.98 25.19
N GLN A 292 -27.98 -44.25 24.28
CA GLN A 292 -28.69 -44.85 23.15
C GLN A 292 -27.71 -45.48 22.15
N PRO A 293 -28.03 -46.67 21.59
CA PRO A 293 -27.24 -47.26 20.51
C PRO A 293 -27.49 -46.54 19.16
N PRO A 294 -26.49 -46.48 18.27
CA PRO A 294 -26.64 -45.87 16.96
C PRO A 294 -27.52 -46.71 16.03
N ARG A 295 -28.35 -46.02 15.24
CA ARG A 295 -29.14 -46.60 14.14
C ARG A 295 -28.22 -47.05 13.00
N PRO A 296 -28.36 -48.28 12.46
CA PRO A 296 -27.76 -48.66 11.18
C PRO A 296 -28.66 -48.19 10.03
N GLY A 297 -28.11 -47.36 9.14
CA GLY A 297 -28.73 -46.93 7.89
C GLY A 297 -27.81 -47.29 6.72
N GLN A 298 -28.22 -48.30 5.97
CA GLN A 298 -27.59 -48.82 4.74
C GLN A 298 -27.89 -47.96 3.50
N ASN A 299 -27.16 -48.29 2.43
CA ASN A 299 -27.27 -47.89 1.02
C ASN A 299 -26.32 -46.74 0.64
N GLY A 300 -25.32 -46.88 -0.22
CA GLY A 300 -25.11 -47.84 -1.31
C GLY A 300 -25.36 -47.13 -2.64
N THR A 301 -24.36 -46.38 -3.12
CA THR A 301 -24.32 -45.84 -4.49
C THR A 301 -23.03 -46.31 -5.17
N GLN A 302 -23.22 -46.95 -6.32
CA GLN A 302 -22.17 -47.54 -7.15
C GLN A 302 -21.23 -46.47 -7.75
N PRO A 303 -19.99 -46.85 -8.10
CA PRO A 303 -19.07 -45.99 -8.84
C PRO A 303 -19.49 -45.87 -10.31
N TYR A 304 -19.60 -44.63 -10.79
CA TYR A 304 -19.75 -44.30 -12.19
C TYR A 304 -18.40 -44.45 -12.89
N GLN A 305 -18.32 -45.32 -13.90
CA GLN A 305 -17.18 -45.37 -14.83
C GLN A 305 -17.31 -44.26 -15.87
N PRO A 306 -16.23 -43.56 -16.25
CA PRO A 306 -16.25 -42.64 -17.38
C PRO A 306 -16.22 -43.43 -18.69
N GLY A 307 -17.17 -43.13 -19.58
CA GLY A 307 -17.14 -43.58 -20.96
C GLY A 307 -16.22 -42.68 -21.78
N ASP A 308 -15.27 -43.32 -22.46
CA ASP A 308 -14.51 -42.77 -23.58
C ASP A 308 -15.47 -42.51 -24.75
N ASP A 309 -15.52 -41.28 -25.24
CA ASP A 309 -16.04 -41.00 -26.58
C ASP A 309 -15.15 -39.94 -27.26
N HIS A 310 -14.31 -40.44 -28.15
CA HIS A 310 -13.72 -39.69 -29.25
C HIS A 310 -14.81 -39.12 -30.15
N HIS A 311 -14.86 -37.80 -30.35
CA HIS A 311 -15.36 -37.23 -31.60
C HIS A 311 -14.60 -35.96 -31.99
N GLU A 312 -13.71 -36.18 -32.95
CA GLU A 312 -13.17 -35.23 -33.90
C GLU A 312 -14.32 -34.59 -34.70
N ASN A 313 -14.39 -33.26 -34.74
CA ASN A 313 -15.18 -32.54 -35.74
C ASN A 313 -14.56 -31.16 -35.98
N GLN A 314 -13.63 -31.14 -36.94
CA GLN A 314 -13.44 -29.98 -37.81
C GLN A 314 -14.69 -29.87 -38.69
N ASP A 315 -15.31 -28.69 -38.77
CA ASP A 315 -15.92 -28.19 -40.00
C ASP A 315 -16.45 -26.76 -39.82
N ASP A 316 -15.91 -25.89 -40.68
CA ASP A 316 -16.57 -24.83 -41.43
C ASP A 316 -17.83 -24.18 -40.85
N ARG A 317 -17.70 -22.90 -40.47
CA ARG A 317 -18.77 -21.90 -40.68
C ARG A 317 -18.21 -20.57 -41.16
N ARG A 318 -18.17 -20.46 -42.49
CA ARG A 318 -18.46 -19.21 -43.19
C ARG A 318 -19.96 -18.94 -43.05
N HIS A 319 -20.34 -17.78 -42.55
CA HIS A 319 -21.64 -17.16 -42.81
C HIS A 319 -21.43 -15.65 -42.86
N ASP A 320 -21.16 -15.18 -44.08
CA ASP A 320 -21.73 -13.93 -44.56
C ASP A 320 -23.25 -14.10 -44.57
N ASP A 321 -23.98 -13.10 -44.06
CA ASP A 321 -25.29 -12.64 -44.58
C ASP A 321 -25.87 -11.58 -43.63
N ASP A 322 -25.81 -10.34 -44.12
CA ASP A 322 -26.94 -9.41 -44.19
C ASP A 322 -27.99 -9.46 -43.07
N ARG A 323 -27.87 -8.51 -42.13
CA ARG A 323 -29.04 -7.91 -41.46
C ARG A 323 -28.89 -6.41 -41.36
N ASP A 324 -29.29 -5.76 -42.45
CA ASP A 324 -29.96 -4.48 -42.38
C ASP A 324 -31.30 -4.61 -41.64
N ASN A 325 -31.70 -3.49 -41.04
CA ASN A 325 -33.07 -3.13 -40.67
C ASN A 325 -33.61 -3.64 -39.31
N ASP A 326 -33.49 -2.80 -38.27
CA ASP A 326 -34.72 -2.24 -37.68
C ASP A 326 -34.47 -0.90 -36.96
N ASN A 327 -35.15 0.11 -37.46
CA ASN A 327 -35.27 1.44 -36.89
C ASN A 327 -36.28 1.43 -35.73
N GLY A 328 -36.10 2.30 -34.74
CA GLY A 328 -37.25 2.79 -33.98
C GLY A 328 -37.40 2.30 -32.54
N ARG A 329 -36.31 2.31 -31.76
CA ARG A 329 -36.45 2.46 -30.31
C ARG A 329 -35.63 3.67 -29.85
N GLU A 330 -36.23 4.85 -30.04
CA GLU A 330 -35.93 6.05 -29.26
C GLU A 330 -36.11 5.68 -27.78
N ARG A 331 -35.04 5.17 -27.16
CA ARG A 331 -34.91 5.18 -25.72
C ARG A 331 -34.82 6.64 -25.34
N SER A 332 -35.96 7.17 -24.92
CA SER A 332 -36.10 8.41 -24.16
C SER A 332 -34.89 8.54 -23.24
N ALA A 333 -33.92 9.35 -23.69
CA ALA A 333 -32.85 9.86 -22.86
C ALA A 333 -33.55 10.74 -21.85
N ALA A 334 -34.02 10.12 -20.77
CA ALA A 334 -34.50 10.82 -19.60
C ALA A 334 -33.38 11.76 -19.22
N ARG A 335 -33.59 13.06 -19.48
CA ARG A 335 -32.83 14.14 -18.91
C ARG A 335 -32.82 13.88 -17.41
N HIS A 336 -31.76 13.24 -16.91
CA HIS A 336 -31.35 13.34 -15.53
C HIS A 336 -31.00 14.82 -15.36
N THR A 337 -32.01 15.60 -15.00
CA THR A 337 -31.85 17.03 -14.75
C THR A 337 -30.85 17.18 -13.60
N ASP A 338 -29.98 18.18 -13.73
CA ASP A 338 -28.93 18.55 -12.78
C ASP A 338 -29.43 18.97 -11.37
N ASP A 339 -30.68 18.63 -11.04
CA ASP A 339 -31.35 19.00 -9.79
C ASP A 339 -30.87 18.18 -8.58
N ASP A 340 -30.19 17.05 -8.79
CA ASP A 340 -29.72 16.17 -7.71
C ASP A 340 -28.32 16.55 -7.16
N ILE A 341 -27.88 17.80 -7.40
CA ILE A 341 -26.52 18.30 -7.08
C ILE A 341 -26.51 19.38 -5.98
N SER A 342 -27.58 19.52 -5.19
CA SER A 342 -27.62 20.45 -4.05
C SER A 342 -27.68 19.77 -2.69
N ARG A 343 -27.57 18.43 -2.61
CA ARG A 343 -27.55 17.73 -1.33
C ARG A 343 -26.31 18.17 -0.54
N GLU A 344 -26.50 19.08 0.42
CA GLU A 344 -25.47 19.51 1.34
C GLU A 344 -24.87 18.28 2.00
N GLU A 345 -23.60 18.01 1.72
CA GLU A 345 -22.89 16.94 2.40
C GLU A 345 -22.84 17.28 3.89
N LYS A 346 -23.51 16.45 4.68
CA LYS A 346 -23.52 16.55 6.13
C LYS A 346 -22.10 16.37 6.65
N GLU A 347 -21.72 17.15 7.66
CA GLU A 347 -20.48 16.92 8.39
C GLU A 347 -20.43 15.48 8.90
N CYS A 348 -19.28 14.85 8.75
CA CYS A 348 -19.07 13.47 9.19
C CYS A 348 -17.62 13.29 9.68
N ASP A 349 -17.44 12.34 10.60
CA ASP A 349 -16.14 11.93 11.10
C ASP A 349 -16.18 10.41 11.29
N TYR A 350 -15.85 9.69 10.22
CA TYR A 350 -15.78 8.23 10.22
C TYR A 350 -14.34 7.80 10.46
N ASN A 351 -14.15 6.88 11.40
CA ASN A 351 -12.88 6.20 11.64
C ASN A 351 -13.19 4.70 11.79
N LEU A 352 -13.13 3.99 10.67
CA LEU A 352 -13.53 2.60 10.57
C LEU A 352 -12.36 1.73 10.13
N SER A 353 -12.51 0.42 10.26
CA SER A 353 -11.48 -0.53 9.84
C SER A 353 -12.04 -1.86 9.31
N VAL A 354 -11.21 -2.54 8.53
CA VAL A 354 -11.34 -3.93 8.13
C VAL A 354 -10.06 -4.64 8.58
N GLU A 355 -10.19 -5.64 9.44
CA GLU A 355 -9.09 -6.51 9.81
C GLU A 355 -8.99 -7.69 8.84
N ILE A 356 -7.82 -7.89 8.25
CA ILE A 356 -7.49 -8.98 7.36
C ILE A 356 -6.50 -9.90 8.07
N SER A 357 -6.95 -11.11 8.38
CA SER A 357 -6.13 -12.16 8.94
C SER A 357 -5.78 -13.20 7.88
N TYR A 358 -4.56 -13.71 7.90
CA TYR A 358 -4.09 -14.71 6.96
C TYR A 358 -3.20 -15.72 7.66
N SER A 359 -3.24 -16.95 7.16
CA SER A 359 -2.38 -18.05 7.63
C SER A 359 -2.15 -19.03 6.50
N VAL A 360 -1.00 -19.71 6.52
CA VAL A 360 -0.71 -20.83 5.61
C VAL A 360 -1.87 -21.82 5.64
N TYR A 361 -2.44 -22.07 4.47
CA TYR A 361 -3.44 -23.10 4.28
C TYR A 361 -2.73 -24.44 4.11
N GLN A 362 -2.83 -25.31 5.12
CA GLN A 362 -2.35 -26.68 5.01
C GLN A 362 -3.36 -27.47 4.19
N GLU A 363 -3.08 -27.66 2.90
CA GLU A 363 -3.87 -28.60 2.12
C GLU A 363 -3.71 -30.00 2.67
N LYS A 364 -4.85 -30.62 2.94
CA LYS A 364 -4.94 -32.05 3.16
C LYS A 364 -4.75 -32.68 1.78
N THR A 365 -3.50 -32.99 1.43
CA THR A 365 -3.07 -33.63 0.16
C THR A 365 -3.55 -32.89 -1.10
N ALA A 366 -2.77 -31.90 -1.54
CA ALA A 366 -2.94 -31.24 -2.83
C ALA A 366 -2.95 -32.30 -3.96
N SER A 367 -3.96 -32.27 -4.83
CA SER A 367 -3.95 -33.02 -6.08
C SER A 367 -2.81 -32.51 -6.96
N GLU A 368 -2.11 -33.43 -7.62
CA GLU A 368 -0.89 -33.16 -8.42
C GLU A 368 -1.11 -32.23 -9.63
N ASP A 369 -2.33 -31.74 -9.89
CA ASP A 369 -2.69 -31.01 -11.11
C ASP A 369 -2.50 -29.47 -11.05
N ASP A 370 -2.06 -28.89 -9.93
CA ASP A 370 -1.72 -27.45 -9.84
C ASP A 370 -0.24 -27.21 -10.25
N ASP A 371 0.06 -27.48 -11.52
CA ASP A 371 1.41 -27.48 -12.14
C ASP A 371 2.13 -26.11 -12.22
N GLU A 372 1.54 -25.02 -11.73
CA GLU A 372 2.29 -23.78 -11.57
C GLU A 372 3.03 -23.79 -10.23
N THR A 373 4.22 -24.38 -10.23
CA THR A 373 5.25 -24.14 -9.20
C THR A 373 5.64 -22.65 -9.26
N THR A 374 4.81 -21.78 -8.69
CA THR A 374 5.07 -20.34 -8.67
C THR A 374 6.26 -20.12 -7.75
N VAL A 375 7.42 -19.86 -8.36
CA VAL A 375 8.65 -19.62 -7.64
C VAL A 375 8.52 -18.32 -6.83
N TRP A 376 8.87 -18.36 -5.54
CA TRP A 376 8.80 -17.22 -4.64
C TRP A 376 10.19 -16.85 -4.13
N PHE A 377 10.63 -15.63 -4.44
CA PHE A 377 11.96 -15.13 -4.06
C PHE A 377 11.92 -14.07 -2.97
N PHE A 378 10.76 -13.50 -2.64
CA PHE A 378 10.72 -12.42 -1.65
C PHE A 378 11.12 -12.95 -0.26
N PRO A 379 12.02 -12.26 0.47
CA PRO A 379 12.30 -12.57 1.86
C PRO A 379 11.06 -12.31 2.72
N GLU A 380 11.04 -12.85 3.93
CA GLU A 380 10.00 -12.50 4.91
C GLU A 380 10.18 -11.04 5.36
N ILE A 381 9.20 -10.20 5.05
CA ILE A 381 9.18 -8.76 5.34
C ILE A 381 7.79 -8.34 5.81
N TYR A 382 7.77 -7.27 6.60
CA TYR A 382 6.59 -6.48 6.87
C TYR A 382 7.00 -5.01 6.80
N ALA A 383 6.38 -4.24 5.92
CA ALA A 383 6.78 -2.87 5.64
C ALA A 383 5.60 -1.96 5.32
N SER A 384 5.70 -0.69 5.74
CA SER A 384 4.88 0.41 5.24
C SER A 384 5.67 1.17 4.18
N LEU A 385 5.16 1.21 2.95
CA LEU A 385 5.87 1.79 1.82
C LEU A 385 5.98 3.32 1.95
N SER A 386 7.08 3.89 1.50
CA SER A 386 7.35 5.33 1.57
C SER A 386 6.45 6.14 0.62
N ALA A 387 6.08 7.35 1.04
CA ALA A 387 5.40 8.34 0.19
C ALA A 387 6.38 9.23 -0.61
N ASN A 388 7.67 9.22 -0.26
CA ASN A 388 8.66 10.09 -0.89
C ASN A 388 9.20 9.53 -2.21
N GLY A 389 8.79 8.32 -2.61
CA GLY A 389 9.43 7.57 -3.68
C GLY A 389 10.89 7.22 -3.36
N GLY A 390 11.53 6.47 -4.25
CA GLY A 390 12.95 6.12 -4.14
C GLY A 390 13.27 4.65 -4.38
N VAL A 391 14.52 4.29 -4.06
CA VAL A 391 15.05 2.92 -4.09
C VAL A 391 15.30 2.46 -2.67
N PHE A 392 14.80 1.30 -2.30
CA PHE A 392 14.87 0.79 -0.93
C PHE A 392 15.44 -0.62 -0.90
N THR A 393 16.24 -0.94 0.11
CA THR A 393 16.67 -2.30 0.46
C THR A 393 15.73 -2.89 1.51
N GLN A 394 15.95 -4.15 1.91
CA GLN A 394 15.24 -4.74 3.03
C GLN A 394 15.41 -3.95 4.34
N GLU A 395 16.57 -3.32 4.55
CA GLU A 395 16.87 -2.55 5.75
C GLU A 395 16.22 -1.16 5.73
N THR A 396 16.02 -0.57 4.54
CA THR A 396 15.53 0.81 4.40
C THR A 396 14.07 0.90 3.98
N ILE A 397 13.43 -0.20 3.59
CA ILE A 397 12.00 -0.20 3.19
C ILE A 397 11.06 0.10 4.36
N ASN A 398 11.48 -0.25 5.58
CA ASN A 398 10.75 0.08 6.80
C ASN A 398 10.98 1.53 7.15
N VAL A 399 10.27 2.41 6.44
CA VAL A 399 10.10 3.77 6.90
C VAL A 399 9.07 3.68 8.01
N GLU A 400 9.51 3.79 9.26
CA GLU A 400 8.61 4.12 10.36
C GLU A 400 7.80 5.31 9.87
N THR A 401 6.52 5.05 9.59
CA THR A 401 5.60 6.12 9.24
C THR A 401 5.52 6.85 10.54
N SER A 402 6.32 7.91 10.70
CA SER A 402 6.24 8.76 11.88
C SER A 402 4.79 9.17 11.87
N GLU A 403 4.00 8.53 12.74
CA GLU A 403 2.60 8.84 12.90
C GLU A 403 2.65 10.31 13.19
N THR A 404 2.30 11.09 12.18
CA THR A 404 2.04 12.49 12.39
C THR A 404 0.63 12.42 12.92
N THR A 405 0.48 11.88 14.13
CA THR A 405 -0.69 12.00 14.97
C THR A 405 -0.93 13.48 14.97
N THR A 406 -1.86 13.87 14.09
CA THR A 406 -2.27 15.24 13.92
C THR A 406 -3.30 15.48 15.01
N ASP A 407 -2.90 15.21 16.25
CA ASP A 407 -3.67 15.57 17.42
C ASP A 407 -3.43 17.07 17.61
N SER A 408 -4.40 17.81 17.07
CA SER A 408 -4.89 19.12 17.50
C SER A 408 -3.90 20.13 18.10
N GLU A 409 -3.84 21.28 17.43
CA GLU A 409 -3.88 22.62 18.06
C GLU A 409 -2.76 23.00 19.02
N THR A 410 -1.63 23.48 18.47
CA THR A 410 -1.16 24.82 18.87
C THR A 410 -0.34 25.44 17.74
N SER A 411 -0.76 26.63 17.31
CA SER A 411 -0.04 27.48 16.37
C SER A 411 1.33 27.87 16.95
N GLY A 412 2.36 27.10 16.61
CA GLY A 412 3.76 27.46 16.85
C GLY A 412 4.58 26.97 15.67
N THR A 413 5.10 27.91 14.88
CA THR A 413 6.03 27.69 13.77
C THR A 413 7.33 27.08 14.31
N VAL A 414 7.37 25.76 14.42
CA VAL A 414 8.60 25.00 14.69
C VAL A 414 8.95 24.23 13.44
N THR A 415 9.97 24.72 12.74
CA THR A 415 10.66 24.04 11.63
C THR A 415 11.28 22.73 12.14
N LYS A 416 10.54 21.62 12.06
CA LYS A 416 11.07 20.29 12.36
C LYS A 416 11.99 19.84 11.23
N LYS A 417 13.29 19.93 11.46
CA LYS A 417 14.35 19.29 10.65
C LYS A 417 14.25 17.76 10.79
N SER A 418 14.24 17.05 9.67
CA SER A 418 14.27 15.59 9.62
C SER A 418 15.59 15.04 10.19
N LYS A 419 15.50 14.01 11.04
CA LYS A 419 16.66 13.40 11.73
C LYS A 419 17.62 12.64 10.80
N ALA A 420 17.23 12.33 9.56
CA ALA A 420 18.13 11.72 8.57
C ALA A 420 19.31 12.63 8.18
N GLY A 421 19.20 13.94 8.35
CA GLY A 421 20.30 14.89 8.14
C GLY A 421 21.26 15.05 9.33
N LEU A 422 20.95 14.46 10.49
CA LEU A 422 21.72 14.71 11.72
C LEU A 422 23.06 13.95 11.74
N ILE A 423 23.12 12.78 11.11
CA ILE A 423 24.35 11.99 11.00
C ILE A 423 25.31 12.63 9.97
N ALA A 424 24.79 13.06 8.82
CA ALA A 424 25.60 13.80 7.83
C ALA A 424 26.05 15.18 8.36
N GLY A 425 25.18 15.88 9.11
CA GLY A 425 25.51 17.16 9.73
C GLY A 425 26.59 17.07 10.81
N LEU A 426 26.63 15.99 11.60
CA LEU A 426 27.68 15.77 12.60
C LEU A 426 29.04 15.49 11.97
N VAL A 427 29.09 14.76 10.85
CA VAL A 427 30.34 14.53 10.10
C VAL A 427 30.87 15.84 9.50
N ILE A 428 30.00 16.66 8.91
CA ILE A 428 30.40 17.97 8.35
C ILE A 428 30.85 18.95 9.44
N ALA A 429 30.14 18.99 10.58
CA ALA A 429 30.54 19.82 11.72
C ALA A 429 31.88 19.38 12.33
N GLY A 430 32.14 18.06 12.40
CA GLY A 430 33.41 17.51 12.84
C GLY A 430 34.57 17.92 11.92
N VAL A 431 34.38 17.80 10.60
CA VAL A 431 35.41 18.22 9.61
C VAL A 431 35.65 19.73 9.67
N ALA A 432 34.61 20.55 9.80
CA ALA A 432 34.75 22.00 9.93
C ALA A 432 35.52 22.40 11.20
N ALA A 433 35.27 21.73 12.34
CA ALA A 433 35.98 21.99 13.59
C ALA A 433 37.47 21.65 13.49
N VAL A 434 37.84 20.55 12.81
CA VAL A 434 39.24 20.17 12.56
C VAL A 434 39.95 21.20 11.66
N VAL A 435 39.29 21.65 10.59
CA VAL A 435 39.85 22.67 9.68
C VAL A 435 40.05 24.00 10.40
N ILE A 436 39.06 24.46 11.18
CA ILE A 436 39.18 25.70 11.96
C ILE A 436 40.30 25.58 13.01
N GLY A 437 40.42 24.43 13.69
CA GLY A 437 41.49 24.15 14.64
C GLY A 437 42.89 24.22 13.98
N ALA A 438 43.05 23.66 12.78
CA ALA A 438 44.30 23.72 12.03
C ALA A 438 44.67 25.15 11.61
N ILE A 439 43.68 25.94 11.15
CA ILE A 439 43.90 27.35 10.79
C ILE A 439 44.34 28.18 12.01
N LEU A 440 43.68 27.99 13.16
CA LEU A 440 44.04 28.68 14.39
C LEU A 440 45.44 28.29 14.89
N ALA A 441 45.82 27.02 14.79
CA ALA A 441 47.17 26.56 15.13
C ALA A 441 48.25 27.22 14.27
N VAL A 442 48.05 27.30 12.95
CA VAL A 442 48.96 28.00 12.02
C VAL A 442 49.06 29.50 12.37
N PHE A 443 47.95 30.13 12.73
CA PHE A 443 47.92 31.55 13.10
C PHE A 443 48.70 31.82 14.39
N ILE A 444 48.58 30.94 15.39
CA ILE A 444 49.32 31.03 16.66
C ILE A 444 50.83 30.83 16.42
N ILE A 445 51.23 29.86 15.60
CA ILE A 445 52.64 29.61 15.25
C ILE A 445 53.23 30.82 14.53
N ARG A 446 52.53 31.40 13.54
CA ARG A 446 52.97 32.62 12.83
C ARG A 446 53.06 33.85 13.73
N LYS A 447 52.21 33.95 14.76
CA LYS A 447 52.27 35.06 15.72
C LYS A 447 53.48 34.96 16.64
N LYS A 448 53.95 33.74 16.96
CA LYS A 448 55.17 33.54 17.75
C LYS A 448 56.45 33.84 16.94
N SER A 449 56.50 33.54 15.65
CA SER A 449 57.71 33.74 14.84
C SER A 449 58.04 35.22 14.52
N LYS A 450 57.15 36.17 14.83
CA LYS A 450 57.37 37.61 14.58
C LYS A 450 57.98 38.37 15.76
N LYS A 451 58.30 37.72 16.89
CA LYS A 451 58.85 38.40 18.07
C LYS A 451 60.39 38.43 18.15
N ASP A 452 61.11 37.72 17.27
CA ASP A 452 62.56 37.57 17.42
C ASP A 452 63.41 38.24 16.31
N TYR A 453 62.84 39.16 15.52
CA TYR A 453 63.61 39.91 14.52
C TYR A 453 63.36 41.41 14.62
N SER A 454 63.91 42.07 15.64
CA SER A 454 64.17 43.50 15.60
C SER A 454 65.08 43.93 16.76
N THR A 455 66.40 43.79 16.63
CA THR A 455 67.39 44.85 16.96
C THR A 455 68.80 44.36 16.65
N GLU A 456 69.38 44.95 15.60
CA GLU A 456 70.80 45.32 15.42
C GLU A 456 71.08 45.33 13.93
N PHE A 457 71.28 46.52 13.36
CA PHE A 457 72.52 46.84 12.66
C PHE A 457 72.54 48.34 12.34
N GLU A 458 73.55 49.01 12.91
CA GLU A 458 74.04 50.32 12.55
C GLU A 458 74.21 50.47 11.03
N THR A 459 73.98 51.67 10.51
CA THR A 459 74.59 52.07 9.24
C THR A 459 75.22 53.45 9.40
N VAL A 460 76.54 53.39 9.50
CA VAL A 460 77.52 54.47 9.38
C VAL A 460 77.58 54.94 7.93
N GLY A 461 77.82 56.25 7.75
CA GLY A 461 78.76 56.71 6.74
C GLY A 461 78.18 57.15 5.40
N ALA A 462 77.95 58.45 5.29
CA ALA A 462 77.91 59.17 4.04
C ALA A 462 79.34 59.45 3.52
N GLU A 463 79.59 59.18 2.24
CA GLU A 463 80.61 59.76 1.35
C GLU A 463 80.17 59.40 -0.09
N SER A 464 79.77 60.30 -0.99
CA SER A 464 80.44 61.44 -1.63
C SER A 464 81.20 61.06 -2.93
N LEU A 465 80.80 61.72 -4.03
CA LEU A 465 81.49 61.93 -5.34
C LEU A 465 81.48 60.72 -6.30
N VAL A 466 81.19 60.83 -7.61
CA VAL A 466 81.32 61.90 -8.62
C VAL A 466 80.15 61.82 -9.59
#